data_AF-A0AAV2SBW5-F1
#
_entry.id   AF-A0AAV2SBW5-F1
#
_cell.length_a   1.000
_cell.length_b   1.000
_cell.length_c   1.000
_cell.angle_alpha   90.00
_cell.angle_beta   90.00
_cell.angle_gamma   90.00
#
_symmetry.space_group_name_H-M   'P 1'
#
loop_
_entity.id
_entity.type
_entity.pdbx_description
1 polymer ?
#
loop_
_entity_poly.entity_id
_entity_poly.type
_entity_poly.pdbx_seq_one_letter_code
_entity_poly.pdbx_strand_id
1 'polypeptide(L)'
;TMLEVLNIVDGEVLTHPLCLLRVTGNPEDANIAKITNINDNNSNETICSVNINGFNALILLIVGNNSLKIVCGNEELMINVKYEPDTNPRYVRLVYITCLNEEKFQGPKDIDRNVNSAIKRIRTGMLLLQTFLAETLQAEGLRRRTFRLEMDKEGNPVVHVLQLPLTICEAQKISEENLWEAVALQILSSYLADKKCKYVAFFNGTRFSNPEKRVLNGEIEIMKHVKGQISLGGGGLALVGTGALYTWASNISEIIKSLMNKTSVDTNILMDFSGGRGTWGACYGTHLGSVMHELGHAMDLGHTPHGIMARGFEDLHIFFTSPKIVADNSTESPYHKSTMKQSTSSSLIKDSVTFTMDFVPRFPENSIMTVQPPKEPLASCGIYSTSYKYNSNPSAPKTTQ
;
A
#
# COMPACT_ATOMS: atom_id res chain seq x y z
N THR A 1 -24.43 -17.00 15.51
CA THR A 1 -24.24 -17.71 14.22
C THR A 1 -22.86 -18.32 14.22
N MET A 2 -22.70 -19.56 13.73
CA MET A 2 -21.39 -20.23 13.64
C MET A 2 -20.45 -19.47 12.70
N LEU A 3 -19.14 -19.61 12.95
CA LEU A 3 -18.10 -19.02 12.11
C LEU A 3 -17.89 -19.83 10.83
N GLU A 4 -17.70 -19.15 9.71
CA GLU A 4 -17.37 -19.76 8.42
C GLU A 4 -16.40 -18.85 7.65
N VAL A 5 -15.35 -19.42 7.05
CA VAL A 5 -14.44 -18.71 6.13
C VAL A 5 -14.96 -18.86 4.71
N LEU A 6 -15.20 -17.73 4.03
CA LEU A 6 -15.85 -17.72 2.72
C LEU A 6 -14.91 -17.85 1.53
N ASN A 7 -13.71 -17.28 1.61
CA ASN A 7 -12.86 -17.02 0.44
C ASN A 7 -11.61 -17.90 0.35
N ILE A 8 -11.37 -18.75 1.36
CA ILE A 8 -10.22 -19.66 1.43
C ILE A 8 -10.72 -21.06 1.74
N VAL A 9 -10.19 -22.05 1.05
CA VAL A 9 -10.45 -23.47 1.29
C VAL A 9 -9.35 -24.05 2.18
N ASP A 10 -9.69 -24.99 3.07
CA ASP A 10 -8.71 -25.69 3.89
C ASP A 10 -7.67 -26.43 3.03
N GLY A 11 -6.39 -26.22 3.33
CA GLY A 11 -5.26 -26.73 2.57
C GLY A 11 -4.91 -25.94 1.30
N GLU A 12 -5.56 -24.79 1.04
CA GLU A 12 -5.28 -23.96 -0.14
C GLU A 12 -3.84 -23.44 -0.14
N VAL A 13 -3.24 -23.33 -1.33
CA VAL A 13 -1.89 -22.82 -1.54
C VAL A 13 -1.97 -21.38 -2.03
N LEU A 14 -1.36 -20.45 -1.28
CA LEU A 14 -1.23 -19.05 -1.66
C LEU A 14 0.19 -18.75 -2.14
N THR A 15 0.31 -17.86 -3.12
CA THR A 15 1.59 -17.41 -3.68
C THR A 15 2.02 -16.01 -3.24
N HIS A 16 1.22 -15.37 -2.39
CA HIS A 16 1.46 -14.06 -1.82
C HIS A 16 1.37 -14.13 -0.28
N PRO A 17 2.13 -13.31 0.45
CA PRO A 17 2.28 -13.47 1.90
C PRO A 17 1.12 -12.92 2.72
N LEU A 18 0.35 -11.95 2.22
CA LEU A 18 -0.76 -11.35 2.98
C LEU A 18 -2.07 -12.07 2.68
N CYS A 19 -2.55 -12.89 3.62
CA CYS A 19 -3.80 -13.61 3.52
C CYS A 19 -4.99 -12.74 3.97
N LEU A 20 -6.02 -12.66 3.14
CA LEU A 20 -7.33 -12.11 3.51
C LEU A 20 -8.25 -13.25 3.93
N LEU A 21 -8.78 -13.17 5.14
CA LEU A 21 -9.86 -14.03 5.62
C LEU A 21 -11.16 -13.24 5.64
N ARG A 22 -12.16 -13.70 4.88
CA ARG A 22 -13.54 -13.22 4.98
C ARG A 22 -14.33 -14.20 5.83
N VAL A 23 -14.67 -13.78 7.04
CA VAL A 23 -15.34 -14.64 8.02
C VAL A 23 -16.78 -14.16 8.20
N THR A 24 -17.74 -15.07 8.05
CA THR A 24 -19.14 -14.82 8.42
C THR A 24 -19.48 -15.42 9.77
N GLY A 25 -20.46 -14.81 10.43
CA GLY A 25 -20.89 -15.20 11.76
C GLY A 25 -20.42 -14.20 12.82
N ASN A 26 -21.30 -13.99 13.82
CA ASN A 26 -20.99 -13.25 15.02
C ASN A 26 -21.57 -14.03 16.22
N PRO A 27 -20.83 -14.99 16.79
CA PRO A 27 -21.23 -15.66 18.02
C PRO A 27 -21.22 -14.68 19.19
N GLU A 28 -22.27 -14.75 20.03
CA GLU A 28 -22.44 -13.94 21.25
C GLU A 28 -22.38 -12.42 21.06
N ASP A 29 -22.64 -11.91 19.86
CA ASP A 29 -22.49 -10.49 19.55
C ASP A 29 -21.11 -9.95 19.95
N ALA A 30 -20.07 -10.78 19.76
CA ALA A 30 -18.70 -10.42 20.02
C ALA A 30 -18.31 -9.17 19.21
N ASN A 31 -17.50 -8.31 19.83
CA ASN A 31 -17.01 -7.08 19.20
C ASN A 31 -15.63 -7.27 18.55
N ILE A 32 -14.92 -8.33 18.90
CA ILE A 32 -13.52 -8.57 18.56
C ILE A 32 -13.33 -10.04 18.21
N ALA A 33 -12.55 -10.29 17.15
CA ALA A 33 -12.03 -11.61 16.80
C ALA A 33 -10.50 -11.57 16.77
N LYS A 34 -9.88 -12.66 17.22
CA LYS A 34 -8.44 -12.87 17.20
C LYS A 34 -8.09 -13.96 16.21
N ILE A 35 -7.11 -13.68 15.35
CA ILE A 35 -6.58 -14.65 14.41
C ILE A 35 -5.12 -14.86 14.77
N THR A 36 -4.75 -16.11 15.03
CA THR A 36 -3.37 -16.52 15.31
C THR A 36 -2.89 -17.42 14.18
N ASN A 37 -1.81 -17.03 13.51
CA ASN A 37 -1.09 -17.89 12.59
C ASN A 37 -0.03 -18.68 13.34
N ILE A 38 -0.10 -20.00 13.25
CA ILE A 38 0.85 -20.94 13.82
C ILE A 38 1.58 -21.63 12.66
N ASN A 39 2.90 -21.47 12.60
CA ASN A 39 3.82 -22.13 11.68
C ASN A 39 4.92 -22.78 12.53
N ASP A 40 5.43 -23.96 12.15
CA ASP A 40 6.27 -24.86 12.98
C ASP A 40 7.18 -24.21 14.04
N ASN A 41 7.86 -23.09 13.73
CA ASN A 41 8.79 -22.40 14.63
C ASN A 41 8.46 -20.92 14.91
N ASN A 42 7.34 -20.40 14.42
CA ASN A 42 7.03 -18.97 14.51
C ASN A 42 5.52 -18.72 14.51
N SER A 43 5.10 -17.61 15.09
CA SER A 43 3.69 -17.24 15.14
C SER A 43 3.52 -15.75 14.99
N ASN A 44 2.38 -15.37 14.43
CA ASN A 44 1.92 -13.99 14.44
C ASN A 44 0.43 -13.94 14.66
N GLU A 45 -0.07 -12.77 15.06
CA GLU A 45 -1.48 -12.59 15.35
C GLU A 45 -1.99 -11.25 14.85
N THR A 46 -3.29 -11.21 14.60
CA THR A 46 -4.02 -9.99 14.28
C THR A 46 -5.34 -10.00 15.03
N ILE A 47 -5.81 -8.80 15.35
CA ILE A 47 -7.08 -8.57 16.04
C ILE A 47 -7.93 -7.68 15.14
N CYS A 48 -9.19 -8.05 14.96
CA CYS A 48 -10.12 -7.31 14.12
C CYS A 48 -11.45 -7.09 14.83
N SER A 49 -12.14 -6.01 14.43
CA SER A 49 -13.49 -5.71 14.91
C SER A 49 -14.51 -6.56 14.17
N VAL A 50 -15.50 -7.05 14.91
CA VAL A 50 -16.56 -7.92 14.41
C VAL A 50 -17.82 -7.10 14.16
N ASN A 51 -18.41 -7.25 12.98
CA ASN A 51 -19.71 -6.66 12.65
C ASN A 51 -20.81 -7.73 12.76
N ILE A 52 -22.08 -7.30 12.78
CA ILE A 52 -23.26 -8.18 12.84
C ILE A 52 -23.21 -9.36 11.86
N ASN A 53 -22.68 -9.15 10.65
CA ASN A 53 -22.67 -10.15 9.59
C ASN A 53 -21.33 -10.91 9.45
N GLY A 54 -20.33 -10.59 10.28
CA GLY A 54 -18.98 -11.14 10.19
C GLY A 54 -17.88 -10.07 10.15
N PHE A 55 -16.69 -10.45 9.73
CA PHE A 55 -15.50 -9.60 9.72
C PHE A 55 -14.49 -10.02 8.65
N ASN A 56 -13.59 -9.10 8.33
CA ASN A 56 -12.42 -9.38 7.51
C ASN A 56 -11.17 -9.28 8.38
N ALA A 57 -10.24 -10.20 8.18
CA ALA A 57 -8.95 -10.20 8.82
C ALA A 57 -7.82 -10.31 7.80
N LEU A 58 -6.70 -9.65 8.08
CA LEU A 58 -5.49 -9.68 7.27
C LEU A 58 -4.35 -10.20 8.12
N ILE A 59 -3.68 -11.25 7.67
CA ILE A 59 -2.61 -11.91 8.41
C ILE A 59 -1.45 -12.28 7.48
N LEU A 60 -0.22 -12.07 7.94
CA LEU A 60 0.96 -12.48 7.19
C LEU A 60 1.21 -13.98 7.36
N LEU A 61 1.39 -14.66 6.24
CA LEU A 61 1.79 -16.04 6.18
C LEU A 61 3.31 -16.17 6.25
N ILE A 62 3.74 -17.28 6.82
CA ILE A 62 5.12 -17.71 6.93
C ILE A 62 5.31 -18.81 5.90
N VAL A 63 6.47 -18.85 5.22
CA VAL A 63 6.71 -19.83 4.15
C VAL A 63 6.49 -21.25 4.68
N GLY A 64 5.75 -22.07 3.93
CA GLY A 64 5.33 -23.41 4.34
C GLY A 64 3.90 -23.47 4.87
N ASN A 65 3.65 -24.36 5.84
CA ASN A 65 2.30 -24.63 6.36
C ASN A 65 1.92 -23.63 7.45
N ASN A 66 0.73 -23.05 7.36
CA ASN A 66 0.19 -22.08 8.31
C ASN A 66 -1.16 -22.59 8.82
N SER A 67 -1.27 -22.83 10.12
CA SER A 67 -2.54 -23.15 10.77
C SER A 67 -3.11 -21.87 11.36
N LEU A 68 -4.16 -21.34 10.73
CA LEU A 68 -4.82 -20.10 11.12
C LEU A 68 -5.96 -20.44 12.09
N LYS A 69 -5.75 -20.13 13.36
CA LYS A 69 -6.75 -20.26 14.42
C LYS A 69 -7.54 -18.96 14.55
N ILE A 70 -8.85 -19.04 14.32
CA ILE A 70 -9.79 -17.92 14.37
C ILE A 70 -10.65 -18.10 15.61
N VAL A 71 -10.60 -17.13 16.53
CA VAL A 71 -11.38 -17.15 17.78
C VAL A 71 -12.28 -15.90 17.82
N CYS A 72 -13.58 -16.12 17.99
CA CYS A 72 -14.57 -15.06 18.13
C CYS A 72 -15.65 -15.50 19.13
N GLY A 73 -15.83 -14.75 20.22
CA GLY A 73 -16.71 -15.17 21.31
C GLY A 73 -16.28 -16.53 21.89
N ASN A 74 -17.21 -17.48 21.91
CA ASN A 74 -16.99 -18.86 22.35
C ASN A 74 -16.68 -19.85 21.22
N GLU A 75 -16.71 -19.40 19.95
CA GLU A 75 -16.45 -20.23 18.80
C GLU A 75 -14.98 -20.17 18.37
N GLU A 76 -14.49 -21.31 17.91
CA GLU A 76 -13.15 -21.46 17.35
C GLU A 76 -13.23 -22.20 16.02
N LEU A 77 -12.55 -21.64 15.01
CA LEU A 77 -12.42 -22.25 13.69
C LEU A 77 -10.94 -22.30 13.31
N MET A 78 -10.50 -23.44 12.77
CA MET A 78 -9.16 -23.58 12.22
C MET A 78 -9.22 -23.77 10.71
N ILE A 79 -8.32 -23.08 10.01
CA ILE A 79 -8.11 -23.26 8.57
C ILE A 79 -6.60 -23.34 8.30
N ASN A 80 -6.20 -24.31 7.49
CA ASN A 80 -4.82 -24.53 7.10
C ASN A 80 -4.58 -23.91 5.73
N VAL A 81 -3.47 -23.20 5.59
CA VAL A 81 -3.06 -22.57 4.33
C VAL A 81 -1.57 -22.83 4.13
N LYS A 82 -1.16 -23.14 2.91
CA LYS A 82 0.25 -23.25 2.57
C LYS A 82 0.69 -21.99 1.82
N TYR A 83 1.76 -21.33 2.30
CA TYR A 83 2.37 -20.22 1.57
C TYR A 83 3.60 -20.71 0.81
N GLU A 84 3.52 -20.67 -0.52
CA GLU A 84 4.62 -20.97 -1.44
C GLU A 84 4.91 -19.73 -2.29
N PRO A 85 5.97 -18.94 -1.96
CA PRO A 85 6.31 -17.74 -2.72
C PRO A 85 6.41 -18.00 -4.23
N ASP A 86 5.82 -17.12 -5.03
CA ASP A 86 5.90 -17.23 -6.50
C ASP A 86 7.36 -17.24 -6.98
N THR A 87 7.68 -18.20 -7.85
CA THR A 87 9.01 -18.36 -8.47
C THR A 87 9.14 -17.62 -9.80
N ASN A 88 8.11 -16.90 -10.23
CA ASN A 88 8.12 -16.10 -11.44
C ASN A 88 9.34 -15.16 -11.45
N PRO A 89 10.21 -15.25 -12.48
CA PRO A 89 11.40 -14.40 -12.54
C PRO A 89 11.06 -12.92 -12.76
N ARG A 90 9.84 -12.59 -13.22
CA ARG A 90 9.34 -11.22 -13.37
C ARG A 90 8.70 -10.72 -12.07
N TYR A 91 8.85 -9.44 -11.81
CA TYR A 91 8.39 -8.84 -10.56
C TYR A 91 8.10 -7.35 -10.70
N VAL A 92 7.51 -6.79 -9.65
CA VAL A 92 7.25 -5.37 -9.47
C VAL A 92 8.22 -4.81 -8.44
N ARG A 93 8.94 -3.75 -8.81
CA ARG A 93 9.83 -3.00 -7.93
C ARG A 93 9.18 -1.70 -7.51
N LEU A 94 9.29 -1.41 -6.22
CA LEU A 94 8.72 -0.21 -5.62
C LEU A 94 9.80 0.85 -5.48
N VAL A 95 9.48 2.09 -5.85
CA VAL A 95 10.42 3.22 -5.77
C VAL A 95 9.74 4.40 -5.10
N TYR A 96 10.35 4.97 -4.07
CA TYR A 96 9.95 6.24 -3.48
C TYR A 96 10.85 7.35 -4.05
N ILE A 97 10.24 8.25 -4.81
CA ILE A 97 10.93 9.31 -5.54
C ILE A 97 10.98 10.57 -4.68
N THR A 98 12.18 11.04 -4.35
CA THR A 98 12.38 12.30 -3.62
C THR A 98 12.94 13.38 -4.53
N CYS A 99 12.77 14.64 -4.13
CA CYS A 99 13.46 15.78 -4.74
C CYS A 99 14.66 16.16 -3.87
N LEU A 100 15.53 17.02 -4.38
CA LEU A 100 16.62 17.63 -3.61
C LEU A 100 16.06 18.31 -2.35
N ASN A 101 16.66 18.00 -1.21
CA ASN A 101 16.33 18.58 0.10
C ASN A 101 14.88 18.35 0.59
N GLU A 102 14.15 17.39 0.01
CA GLU A 102 12.79 17.05 0.41
C GLU A 102 12.72 15.69 1.10
N GLU A 103 12.57 15.71 2.42
CA GLU A 103 12.60 14.50 3.25
C GLU A 103 11.23 14.03 3.73
N LYS A 104 10.18 14.83 3.49
CA LYS A 104 8.84 14.58 4.04
C LYS A 104 7.76 14.64 2.99
N PHE A 105 6.89 13.64 2.96
CA PHE A 105 5.64 13.75 2.22
C PHE A 105 4.64 14.66 2.97
N GLN A 106 3.59 15.09 2.28
CA GLN A 106 2.55 15.92 2.90
C GLN A 106 1.63 15.09 3.78
N GLY A 107 1.28 15.63 4.94
CA GLY A 107 0.33 15.04 5.87
C GLY A 107 0.12 15.91 7.12
N PRO A 108 -0.75 15.49 8.04
CA PRO A 108 -0.93 16.11 9.35
C PRO A 108 0.38 16.25 10.14
N LYS A 109 0.43 17.21 11.07
CA LYS A 109 1.63 17.50 11.87
C LYS A 109 1.96 16.42 12.89
N ASP A 110 0.94 15.70 13.36
CA ASP A 110 0.98 14.63 14.36
C ASP A 110 1.37 13.27 13.77
N ILE A 111 1.50 13.17 12.44
CA ILE A 111 1.90 11.94 11.76
C ILE A 111 3.38 11.99 11.39
N ASP A 112 4.06 10.84 11.50
CA ASP A 112 5.41 10.69 10.94
C ASP A 112 5.36 10.72 9.41
N ARG A 113 6.06 11.71 8.83
CA ARG A 113 6.09 12.00 7.41
C ARG A 113 7.44 11.75 6.75
N ASN A 114 8.41 11.20 7.49
CA ASN A 114 9.74 10.95 6.94
C ASN A 114 9.72 9.83 5.88
N VAL A 115 10.87 9.65 5.23
CA VAL A 115 11.10 8.60 4.22
C VAL A 115 10.80 7.19 4.75
N ASN A 116 11.16 6.88 5.99
CA ASN A 116 10.91 5.55 6.58
C ASN A 116 9.41 5.26 6.76
N SER A 117 8.62 6.26 7.17
CA SER A 117 7.17 6.18 7.25
C SER A 117 6.56 5.97 5.85
N ALA A 118 7.06 6.69 4.83
CA ALA A 118 6.62 6.49 3.46
C ALA A 118 6.90 5.05 2.99
N ILE A 119 8.11 4.53 3.22
CA ILE A 119 8.49 3.14 2.89
C ILE A 119 7.54 2.14 3.56
N LYS A 120 7.30 2.28 4.87
CA LYS A 120 6.40 1.37 5.62
C LYS A 120 4.98 1.37 5.06
N ARG A 121 4.46 2.56 4.72
CA ARG A 121 3.13 2.73 4.13
C ARG A 121 3.06 2.11 2.74
N ILE A 122 4.02 2.41 1.87
CA ILE A 122 4.10 1.85 0.51
C ILE A 122 4.17 0.31 0.55
N ARG A 123 5.03 -0.26 1.42
CA ARG A 123 5.12 -1.72 1.63
C ARG A 123 3.76 -2.32 1.97
N THR A 124 3.09 -1.74 2.97
CA THR A 124 1.79 -2.18 3.46
C THR A 124 0.73 -2.09 2.36
N GLY A 125 0.66 -0.97 1.64
CA GLY A 125 -0.29 -0.77 0.56
C GLY A 125 -0.07 -1.71 -0.63
N MET A 126 1.18 -1.99 -0.99
CA MET A 126 1.47 -2.89 -2.11
C MET A 126 1.19 -4.36 -1.79
N LEU A 127 1.32 -4.78 -0.52
CA LEU A 127 0.82 -6.08 -0.08
C LEU A 127 -0.70 -6.17 -0.24
N LEU A 128 -1.44 -5.10 0.08
CA LEU A 128 -2.89 -5.07 -0.15
C LEU A 128 -3.24 -5.17 -1.62
N LEU A 129 -2.55 -4.44 -2.50
CA LEU A 129 -2.81 -4.54 -3.94
C LEU A 129 -2.50 -5.93 -4.49
N GLN A 130 -1.43 -6.57 -3.98
CA GLN A 130 -1.11 -7.94 -4.33
C GLN A 130 -2.24 -8.91 -3.93
N THR A 131 -2.77 -8.79 -2.71
CA THR A 131 -3.92 -9.58 -2.23
C THR A 131 -5.20 -9.26 -3.01
N PHE A 132 -5.50 -8.00 -3.26
CA PHE A 132 -6.69 -7.56 -4.01
C PHE A 132 -6.73 -8.22 -5.40
N LEU A 133 -5.63 -8.14 -6.17
CA LEU A 133 -5.59 -8.76 -7.50
C LEU A 133 -5.77 -10.28 -7.42
N ALA A 134 -5.16 -10.92 -6.43
CA ALA A 134 -5.26 -12.36 -6.22
C ALA A 134 -6.70 -12.80 -5.99
N GLU A 135 -7.40 -12.13 -5.07
CA GLU A 135 -8.80 -12.41 -4.75
C GLU A 135 -9.74 -12.08 -5.91
N THR A 136 -9.54 -10.96 -6.60
CA THR A 136 -10.39 -10.58 -7.74
C THR A 136 -10.22 -11.55 -8.91
N LEU A 137 -8.99 -11.96 -9.24
CA LEU A 137 -8.78 -12.97 -10.29
C LEU A 137 -9.35 -14.34 -9.89
N GLN A 138 -9.28 -14.71 -8.62
CA GLN A 138 -9.96 -15.93 -8.15
C GLN A 138 -11.48 -15.83 -8.30
N ALA A 139 -12.09 -14.71 -7.93
CA ALA A 139 -13.53 -14.49 -8.03
C ALA A 139 -14.03 -14.57 -9.49
N GLU A 140 -13.20 -14.14 -10.45
CA GLU A 140 -13.45 -14.28 -11.89
C GLU A 140 -13.07 -15.66 -12.47
N GLY A 141 -12.71 -16.64 -11.63
CA GLY A 141 -12.34 -17.99 -12.07
C GLY A 141 -10.96 -18.10 -12.75
N LEU A 142 -10.13 -17.06 -12.69
CA LEU A 142 -8.81 -16.99 -13.30
C LEU A 142 -7.68 -17.50 -12.39
N ARG A 143 -8.05 -18.24 -11.34
CA ARG A 143 -7.20 -18.68 -10.23
C ARG A 143 -6.66 -17.50 -9.42
N ARG A 144 -6.24 -17.77 -8.18
CA ARG A 144 -5.66 -16.80 -7.27
C ARG A 144 -4.22 -16.40 -7.64
N ARG A 145 -4.07 -15.73 -8.78
CA ARG A 145 -2.79 -15.24 -9.32
C ARG A 145 -2.64 -13.76 -9.05
N THR A 146 -1.41 -13.30 -8.92
CA THR A 146 -1.09 -11.88 -8.70
C THR A 146 0.33 -11.59 -9.17
N PHE A 147 0.76 -10.33 -9.14
CA PHE A 147 2.14 -9.97 -9.44
C PHE A 147 3.05 -10.31 -8.26
N ARG A 148 4.32 -10.63 -8.55
CA ARG A 148 5.35 -10.80 -7.52
C ARG A 148 5.96 -9.45 -7.16
N LEU A 149 6.14 -9.16 -5.88
CA LEU A 149 6.94 -8.02 -5.41
C LEU A 149 8.41 -8.41 -5.27
N GLU A 150 9.32 -7.47 -5.47
CA GLU A 150 10.70 -7.62 -5.01
C GLU A 150 10.71 -7.69 -3.48
N MET A 151 11.28 -8.76 -2.92
CA MET A 151 11.33 -9.00 -1.46
C MET A 151 12.78 -8.96 -0.95
N ASP A 152 12.99 -8.52 0.30
CA ASP A 152 14.24 -8.68 1.02
C ASP A 152 14.42 -10.10 1.57
N LYS A 153 15.53 -10.35 2.26
CA LYS A 153 15.86 -11.68 2.81
C LYS A 153 14.88 -12.10 3.91
N GLU A 154 14.27 -11.12 4.55
CA GLU A 154 13.27 -11.27 5.60
C GLU A 154 11.85 -11.44 5.04
N GLY A 155 11.68 -11.40 3.71
CA GLY A 155 10.39 -11.61 3.03
C GLY A 155 9.51 -10.36 2.96
N ASN A 156 10.05 -9.17 3.20
CA ASN A 156 9.31 -7.91 3.11
C ASN A 156 9.50 -7.25 1.74
N PRO A 157 8.49 -6.55 1.18
CA PRO A 157 8.66 -5.82 -0.06
C PRO A 157 9.77 -4.77 0.03
N VAL A 158 10.65 -4.69 -0.97
CA VAL A 158 11.70 -3.67 -1.03
C VAL A 158 11.13 -2.40 -1.66
N VAL A 159 11.34 -1.26 -0.99
CA VAL A 159 11.06 0.07 -1.53
C VAL A 159 12.37 0.82 -1.65
N HIS A 160 12.82 1.04 -2.87
CA HIS A 160 14.05 1.79 -3.14
C HIS A 160 13.77 3.28 -3.04
N VAL A 161 14.72 4.06 -2.53
CA VAL A 161 14.61 5.52 -2.51
C VAL A 161 15.49 6.07 -3.63
N LEU A 162 14.90 6.86 -4.51
CA LEU A 162 15.61 7.47 -5.64
C LEU A 162 15.39 8.98 -5.60
N GLN A 163 16.46 9.74 -5.47
CA GLN A 163 16.39 11.20 -5.49
C GLN A 163 16.54 11.71 -6.92
N LEU A 164 15.61 12.55 -7.36
CA LEU A 164 15.73 13.30 -8.59
C LEU A 164 16.71 14.45 -8.41
N PRO A 165 17.49 14.80 -9.45
CA PRO A 165 18.34 15.99 -9.46
C PRO A 165 17.52 17.28 -9.68
N LEU A 166 16.32 17.35 -9.10
CA LEU A 166 15.39 18.47 -9.19
C LEU A 166 14.95 18.86 -7.78
N THR A 167 14.81 20.16 -7.53
CA THR A 167 14.05 20.66 -6.38
C THR A 167 12.55 20.43 -6.60
N ILE A 168 11.77 20.44 -5.53
CA ILE A 168 10.31 20.30 -5.63
C ILE A 168 9.68 21.39 -6.52
N CYS A 169 10.18 22.62 -6.43
CA CYS A 169 9.69 23.75 -7.24
C CYS A 169 9.96 23.57 -8.73
N GLU A 170 11.05 22.91 -9.11
CA GLU A 170 11.36 22.59 -10.51
C GLU A 170 10.48 21.44 -11.00
N ALA A 171 10.37 20.37 -10.21
CA ALA A 171 9.54 19.22 -10.55
C ALA A 171 8.05 19.57 -10.64
N GLN A 172 7.58 20.58 -9.90
CA GLN A 172 6.19 21.07 -9.98
C GLN A 172 5.91 21.99 -11.19
N LYS A 173 6.94 22.40 -11.95
CA LYS A 173 6.80 23.25 -13.15
C LYS A 173 6.78 22.45 -14.45
N ILE A 174 7.28 21.22 -14.43
CA ILE A 174 7.24 20.33 -15.59
C ILE A 174 5.87 19.64 -15.68
N SER A 175 5.48 19.25 -16.90
CA SER A 175 4.24 18.49 -17.10
C SER A 175 4.34 17.10 -16.49
N GLU A 176 3.20 16.46 -16.26
CA GLU A 176 3.15 15.11 -15.68
C GLU A 176 3.87 14.10 -16.57
N GLU A 177 3.77 14.24 -17.90
CA GLU A 177 4.46 13.38 -18.87
C GLU A 177 5.98 13.57 -18.80
N ASN A 178 6.45 14.83 -18.78
CA ASN A 178 7.88 15.11 -18.67
C ASN A 178 8.46 14.68 -17.32
N LEU A 179 7.67 14.77 -16.24
CA LEU A 179 8.05 14.24 -14.93
C LEU A 179 8.12 12.71 -14.96
N TRP A 180 7.17 12.05 -15.62
CA TRP A 180 7.18 10.60 -15.83
C TRP A 180 8.42 10.15 -16.60
N GLU A 181 8.75 10.83 -17.69
CA GLU A 181 9.95 10.55 -18.48
C GLU A 181 11.22 10.77 -17.67
N ALA A 182 11.31 11.86 -16.91
CA ALA A 182 12.45 12.15 -16.05
C ALA A 182 12.66 11.07 -14.98
N VAL A 183 11.58 10.60 -14.34
CA VAL A 183 11.64 9.49 -13.37
C VAL A 183 12.05 8.19 -14.06
N ALA A 184 11.47 7.88 -15.22
CA ALA A 184 11.81 6.68 -15.98
C ALA A 184 13.29 6.66 -16.35
N LEU A 185 13.81 7.76 -16.92
CA LEU A 185 15.22 7.90 -17.27
C LEU A 185 16.13 7.77 -16.03
N GLN A 186 15.74 8.35 -14.90
CA GLN A 186 16.51 8.25 -13.67
C GLN A 186 16.56 6.81 -13.13
N ILE A 187 15.43 6.08 -13.18
CA ILE A 187 15.38 4.66 -12.79
C ILE A 187 16.29 3.83 -13.70
N LEU A 188 16.18 4.02 -15.02
CA LEU A 188 16.88 3.22 -16.03
C LEU A 188 18.38 3.52 -16.11
N SER A 189 18.78 4.73 -15.72
CA SER A 189 20.18 5.12 -15.62
C SER A 189 20.83 4.72 -14.29
N SER A 190 20.06 4.12 -13.38
CA SER A 190 20.52 3.69 -12.05
C SER A 190 20.69 2.17 -11.96
N TYR A 191 21.18 1.70 -10.81
CA TYR A 191 21.24 0.26 -10.48
C TYR A 191 19.86 -0.41 -10.37
N LEU A 192 18.77 0.36 -10.41
CA LEU A 192 17.40 -0.16 -10.36
C LEU A 192 16.88 -0.65 -11.71
N ALA A 193 17.61 -0.46 -12.81
CA ALA A 193 17.23 -0.90 -14.14
C ALA A 193 17.21 -2.44 -14.25
N ASP A 194 16.08 -3.05 -14.61
CA ASP A 194 15.95 -4.49 -14.84
C ASP A 194 14.87 -4.81 -15.88
N LYS A 195 15.23 -5.60 -16.91
CA LYS A 195 14.36 -6.02 -18.01
C LYS A 195 13.21 -6.95 -17.57
N LYS A 196 13.32 -7.60 -16.40
CA LYS A 196 12.29 -8.49 -15.84
C LYS A 196 11.32 -7.75 -14.92
N CYS A 197 11.50 -6.45 -14.76
CA CYS A 197 10.81 -5.66 -13.77
C CYS A 197 9.79 -4.69 -14.39
N LYS A 198 8.69 -4.49 -13.68
CA LYS A 198 7.78 -3.35 -13.85
C LYS A 198 7.87 -2.47 -12.59
N TYR A 199 7.65 -1.18 -12.70
CA TYR A 199 7.91 -0.24 -11.61
C TYR A 199 6.62 0.39 -11.11
N VAL A 200 6.52 0.54 -9.79
CA VAL A 200 5.56 1.44 -9.15
C VAL A 200 6.36 2.49 -8.38
N ALA A 201 6.29 3.73 -8.83
CA ALA A 201 7.01 4.85 -8.27
C ALA A 201 6.06 5.83 -7.56
N PHE A 202 6.44 6.28 -6.37
CA PHE A 202 5.68 7.21 -5.55
C PHE A 202 6.41 8.56 -5.46
N PHE A 203 5.85 9.61 -6.05
CA PHE A 203 6.47 10.94 -6.06
C PHE A 203 6.14 11.75 -4.82
N ASN A 204 7.16 12.03 -4.02
CA ASN A 204 7.05 12.88 -2.83
C ASN A 204 6.60 14.31 -3.18
N GLY A 205 6.86 14.84 -4.37
CA GLY A 205 6.65 16.26 -4.66
C GLY A 205 5.18 16.74 -4.76
N THR A 206 4.20 15.86 -4.58
CA THR A 206 2.78 16.24 -4.56
C THR A 206 2.45 17.09 -3.33
N ARG A 207 1.94 18.30 -3.54
CA ARG A 207 1.59 19.26 -2.46
C ARG A 207 0.25 19.93 -2.75
N PHE A 208 -0.66 19.84 -1.80
CA PHE A 208 -1.89 20.62 -1.74
C PHE A 208 -1.71 21.88 -0.90
N SER A 209 -2.27 23.00 -1.34
CA SER A 209 -2.25 24.26 -0.61
C SER A 209 -3.53 25.05 -0.82
N ASN A 210 -4.25 25.33 0.27
CA ASN A 210 -5.47 26.17 0.27
C ASN A 210 -5.29 27.34 1.26
N PRO A 211 -4.40 28.30 0.98
CA PRO A 211 -4.04 29.37 1.92
C PRO A 211 -5.22 30.28 2.26
N GLU A 212 -6.15 30.44 1.31
CA GLU A 212 -7.33 31.26 1.44
C GLU A 212 -8.49 30.55 2.16
N LYS A 213 -8.31 29.27 2.55
CA LYS A 213 -9.32 28.45 3.23
C LYS A 213 -10.66 28.45 2.51
N ARG A 214 -10.61 28.42 1.18
CA ARG A 214 -11.82 28.36 0.35
C ARG A 214 -12.48 27.01 0.54
N VAL A 215 -13.80 26.99 0.49
CA VAL A 215 -14.56 25.75 0.37
C VAL A 215 -14.36 25.23 -1.05
N LEU A 216 -13.68 24.09 -1.19
CA LEU A 216 -13.39 23.47 -2.47
C LEU A 216 -14.46 22.40 -2.75
N ASN A 217 -15.25 22.62 -3.79
CA ASN A 217 -16.33 21.71 -4.16
C ASN A 217 -15.92 20.89 -5.39
N GLY A 218 -15.76 19.58 -5.18
CA GLY A 218 -15.46 18.63 -6.24
C GLY A 218 -14.00 18.59 -6.66
N GLU A 219 -13.67 17.55 -7.41
CA GLU A 219 -12.30 17.20 -7.81
C GLU A 219 -11.61 18.34 -8.56
N ILE A 220 -12.28 18.96 -9.53
CA ILE A 220 -11.69 20.04 -10.36
C ILE A 220 -11.17 21.21 -9.52
N GLU A 221 -11.90 21.64 -8.49
CA GLU A 221 -11.46 22.75 -7.63
C GLU A 221 -10.34 22.33 -6.69
N ILE A 222 -10.36 21.08 -6.21
CA ILE A 222 -9.27 20.51 -5.39
C ILE A 222 -7.98 20.48 -6.22
N MET A 223 -8.04 19.99 -7.45
CA MET A 223 -6.89 19.85 -8.36
C MET A 223 -6.18 21.19 -8.64
N LYS A 224 -6.92 22.31 -8.70
CA LYS A 224 -6.30 23.65 -8.86
C LYS A 224 -5.39 24.05 -7.71
N HIS A 225 -5.56 23.43 -6.55
CA HIS A 225 -4.79 23.68 -5.34
C HIS A 225 -3.69 22.63 -5.12
N VAL A 226 -3.52 21.69 -6.05
CA VAL A 226 -2.48 20.66 -5.99
C VAL A 226 -1.38 20.99 -6.99
N LYS A 227 -0.12 20.83 -6.56
CA LYS A 227 1.07 20.92 -7.40
C LYS A 227 1.81 19.60 -7.38
N GLY A 228 2.45 19.25 -8.50
CA GLY A 228 3.24 18.02 -8.61
C GLY A 228 2.38 16.76 -8.41
N GLN A 229 1.10 16.83 -8.78
CA GLN A 229 0.27 15.64 -8.84
C GLN A 229 0.72 14.77 -10.00
N ILE A 230 0.44 13.48 -9.90
CA ILE A 230 0.67 12.48 -10.96
C ILE A 230 -0.22 11.27 -10.66
N SER A 231 -0.76 10.67 -11.72
CA SER A 231 -1.10 9.25 -11.83
C SER A 231 -1.07 8.95 -13.33
N LEU A 232 0.08 8.42 -13.76
CA LEU A 232 0.35 8.02 -15.13
C LEU A 232 1.00 6.64 -15.14
N GLY A 233 0.46 5.76 -15.96
CA GLY A 233 0.89 4.38 -16.10
C GLY A 233 1.02 4.00 -17.57
N GLY A 234 2.05 3.21 -17.87
CA GLY A 234 2.35 2.77 -19.23
C GLY A 234 3.83 2.44 -19.34
N GLY A 235 4.28 1.85 -20.46
CA GLY A 235 5.72 1.66 -20.72
C GLY A 235 6.51 0.86 -19.66
N GLY A 236 5.82 0.20 -18.73
CA GLY A 236 6.41 -0.50 -17.59
C GLY A 236 6.63 0.30 -16.30
N LEU A 237 6.16 1.55 -16.22
CA LEU A 237 6.20 2.37 -15.01
C LEU A 237 4.82 2.95 -14.70
N ALA A 238 4.34 2.69 -13.48
CA ALA A 238 3.26 3.41 -12.84
C ALA A 238 3.86 4.47 -11.91
N LEU A 239 3.63 5.74 -12.19
CA LEU A 239 4.12 6.86 -11.39
C LEU A 239 2.92 7.56 -10.76
N VAL A 240 2.84 7.52 -9.42
CA VAL A 240 1.72 8.03 -8.63
C VAL A 240 2.16 9.02 -7.55
N GLY A 241 1.35 10.05 -7.31
CA GLY A 241 1.66 11.12 -6.37
C GLY A 241 1.43 10.68 -4.93
N THR A 242 2.04 11.34 -3.95
CA THR A 242 1.86 10.95 -2.52
C THR A 242 0.72 11.69 -1.83
N GLY A 243 -0.20 12.29 -2.58
CA GLY A 243 -1.20 13.24 -2.07
C GLY A 243 -2.12 12.70 -0.98
N ALA A 244 -2.33 11.39 -0.93
CA ALA A 244 -3.09 10.71 0.13
C ALA A 244 -2.28 9.63 0.87
N LEU A 245 -0.94 9.62 0.75
CA LEU A 245 -0.11 8.62 1.44
C LEU A 245 -0.24 8.70 2.97
N TYR A 246 -0.59 9.87 3.51
CA TYR A 246 -0.79 10.09 4.94
C TYR A 246 -1.92 9.26 5.55
N THR A 247 -2.87 8.76 4.74
CA THR A 247 -3.97 7.91 5.22
C THR A 247 -3.62 6.43 5.24
N TRP A 248 -2.54 6.02 4.54
CA TRP A 248 -2.17 4.62 4.41
C TRP A 248 -1.68 4.05 5.73
N ALA A 249 -2.09 2.83 6.10
CA ALA A 249 -1.56 2.18 7.28
C ALA A 249 -0.04 1.94 7.16
N SER A 250 0.69 2.08 8.26
CA SER A 250 2.15 1.85 8.29
C SER A 250 2.54 0.42 8.66
N ASN A 251 1.54 -0.39 9.04
CA ASN A 251 1.69 -1.77 9.46
C ASN A 251 0.38 -2.54 9.17
N ILE A 252 0.47 -3.88 9.18
CA ILE A 252 -0.66 -4.75 8.79
C ILE A 252 -1.85 -4.68 9.76
N SER A 253 -1.59 -4.62 11.07
CA SER A 253 -2.65 -4.64 12.09
C SER A 253 -3.54 -3.39 12.06
N GLU A 254 -3.05 -2.28 11.52
CA GLU A 254 -3.83 -1.04 11.37
C GLU A 254 -4.64 -0.96 10.08
N ILE A 255 -4.43 -1.84 9.10
CA ILE A 255 -5.00 -1.69 7.75
C ILE A 255 -6.51 -1.51 7.78
N ILE A 256 -7.24 -2.48 8.35
CA ILE A 256 -8.70 -2.49 8.33
C ILE A 256 -9.24 -1.26 9.08
N LYS A 257 -8.66 -0.94 10.24
CA LYS A 257 -9.02 0.26 11.01
C LYS A 257 -8.82 1.54 10.20
N SER A 258 -7.71 1.66 9.48
CA SER A 258 -7.39 2.83 8.64
C SER A 258 -8.31 2.94 7.43
N LEU A 259 -8.67 1.82 6.78
CA LEU A 259 -9.64 1.81 5.67
C LEU A 259 -11.07 2.14 6.12
N MET A 260 -11.42 1.84 7.37
CA MET A 260 -12.71 2.20 7.99
C MET A 260 -12.69 3.59 8.65
N ASN A 261 -11.58 4.34 8.57
CA ASN A 261 -11.44 5.61 9.28
C ASN A 261 -12.39 6.70 8.73
N LYS A 262 -13.37 7.09 9.55
CA LYS A 262 -14.39 8.10 9.22
C LYS A 262 -13.98 9.54 9.54
N THR A 263 -12.75 9.78 10.00
CA THR A 263 -12.25 11.15 10.23
C THR A 263 -12.36 11.96 8.93
N SER A 264 -12.97 13.14 9.02
CA SER A 264 -13.09 14.04 7.89
C SER A 264 -11.73 14.58 7.46
N VAL A 265 -11.53 14.76 6.16
CA VAL A 265 -10.35 15.44 5.62
C VAL A 265 -10.44 16.93 5.90
N ASP A 266 -9.41 17.50 6.53
CA ASP A 266 -9.29 18.95 6.67
C ASP A 266 -8.80 19.57 5.36
N THR A 267 -9.74 19.99 4.52
CA THR A 267 -9.50 20.56 3.19
C THR A 267 -8.83 21.94 3.22
N ASN A 268 -8.52 22.49 4.39
CA ASN A 268 -7.68 23.68 4.50
C ASN A 268 -6.20 23.34 4.33
N ILE A 269 -5.80 22.11 4.66
CA ILE A 269 -4.39 21.71 4.74
C ILE A 269 -4.05 20.43 3.97
N LEU A 270 -5.06 19.62 3.63
CA LEU A 270 -4.90 18.34 2.97
C LEU A 270 -5.78 18.22 1.73
N MET A 271 -5.29 17.47 0.76
CA MET A 271 -6.06 17.11 -0.43
C MET A 271 -7.12 16.07 -0.05
N ASP A 272 -8.37 16.31 -0.42
CA ASP A 272 -9.38 15.26 -0.37
C ASP A 272 -9.30 14.40 -1.63
N PHE A 273 -8.59 13.27 -1.52
CA PHE A 273 -8.49 12.26 -2.60
C PHE A 273 -9.58 11.20 -2.53
N SER A 274 -10.66 11.42 -1.77
CA SER A 274 -11.66 10.39 -1.51
C SER A 274 -12.68 10.20 -2.62
N GLY A 275 -12.59 10.91 -3.76
CA GLY A 275 -13.67 10.92 -4.75
C GLY A 275 -14.97 11.56 -4.23
N GLY A 276 -14.87 12.51 -3.30
CA GLY A 276 -16.02 13.27 -2.78
C GLY A 276 -16.69 12.69 -1.52
N ARG A 277 -16.13 11.64 -0.91
CA ARG A 277 -16.63 11.04 0.34
C ARG A 277 -16.13 11.73 1.61
N GLY A 278 -15.07 12.53 1.51
CA GLY A 278 -14.54 13.39 2.55
C GLY A 278 -13.88 12.70 3.74
N THR A 279 -13.62 11.39 3.70
CA THR A 279 -13.03 10.65 4.83
C THR A 279 -11.63 10.10 4.54
N TRP A 280 -10.85 9.89 5.61
CA TRP A 280 -9.51 9.33 5.51
C TRP A 280 -9.49 7.91 4.94
N GLY A 281 -10.43 7.05 5.37
CA GLY A 281 -10.56 5.68 4.85
C GLY A 281 -10.89 5.66 3.35
N ALA A 282 -11.76 6.55 2.90
CA ALA A 282 -12.08 6.69 1.48
C ALA A 282 -10.89 7.26 0.67
N CYS A 283 -10.12 8.22 1.22
CA CYS A 283 -8.85 8.66 0.61
C CYS A 283 -7.85 7.51 0.49
N TYR A 284 -7.72 6.66 1.53
CA TYR A 284 -6.84 5.49 1.51
C TYR A 284 -7.26 4.54 0.38
N GLY A 285 -8.53 4.13 0.34
CA GLY A 285 -9.07 3.26 -0.69
C GLY A 285 -8.88 3.80 -2.10
N THR A 286 -9.28 5.05 -2.34
CA THR A 286 -9.19 5.68 -3.67
C THR A 286 -7.75 5.77 -4.14
N HIS A 287 -6.82 6.13 -3.25
CA HIS A 287 -5.41 6.23 -3.58
C HIS A 287 -4.76 4.86 -3.85
N LEU A 288 -5.10 3.83 -3.06
CA LEU A 288 -4.69 2.45 -3.39
C LEU A 288 -5.23 2.03 -4.76
N GLY A 289 -6.49 2.34 -5.03
CA GLY A 289 -7.14 2.04 -6.30
C GLY A 289 -6.44 2.69 -7.48
N SER A 290 -6.10 3.98 -7.39
CA SER A 290 -5.39 4.67 -8.47
C SER A 290 -4.01 4.06 -8.72
N VAL A 291 -3.29 3.63 -7.68
CA VAL A 291 -2.02 2.88 -7.85
C VAL A 291 -2.25 1.58 -8.63
N MET A 292 -3.30 0.83 -8.33
CA MET A 292 -3.60 -0.40 -9.07
C MET A 292 -4.01 -0.11 -10.52
N HIS A 293 -4.75 0.97 -10.77
CA HIS A 293 -5.13 1.40 -12.11
C HIS A 293 -3.88 1.69 -12.98
N GLU A 294 -2.96 2.50 -12.46
CA GLU A 294 -1.72 2.83 -13.18
C GLU A 294 -0.79 1.62 -13.33
N LEU A 295 -0.74 0.73 -12.33
CA LEU A 295 -0.03 -0.55 -12.45
C LEU A 295 -0.67 -1.44 -13.53
N GLY A 296 -2.00 -1.43 -13.66
CA GLY A 296 -2.71 -2.07 -14.74
C GLY A 296 -2.26 -1.58 -16.11
N HIS A 297 -2.16 -0.25 -16.30
CA HIS A 297 -1.58 0.32 -17.53
C HIS A 297 -0.11 -0.09 -17.75
N ALA A 298 0.71 -0.14 -16.69
CA ALA A 298 2.08 -0.62 -16.79
C ALA A 298 2.17 -2.13 -17.15
N MET A 299 1.10 -2.89 -16.89
CA MET A 299 0.87 -4.28 -17.30
C MET A 299 0.05 -4.41 -18.58
N ASP A 300 -0.02 -3.34 -19.38
CA ASP A 300 -0.62 -3.30 -20.71
C ASP A 300 -2.16 -3.47 -20.72
N LEU A 301 -2.83 -3.18 -19.60
CA LEU A 301 -4.29 -3.10 -19.54
C LEU A 301 -4.78 -1.72 -20.02
N GLY A 302 -5.74 -1.71 -20.93
CA GLY A 302 -6.48 -0.51 -21.31
C GLY A 302 -7.65 -0.21 -20.36
N HIS A 303 -8.28 0.95 -20.53
CA HIS A 303 -9.51 1.29 -19.80
C HIS A 303 -10.65 0.32 -20.13
N THR A 304 -11.49 0.09 -19.13
CA THR A 304 -12.73 -0.71 -19.26
C THR A 304 -13.95 0.14 -18.92
N PRO A 305 -15.18 -0.31 -19.23
CA PRO A 305 -16.39 0.41 -18.81
C PRO A 305 -16.62 0.42 -17.30
N HIS A 306 -16.19 -0.64 -16.60
CA HIS A 306 -16.39 -0.85 -15.16
C HIS A 306 -15.15 -1.49 -14.51
N GLY A 307 -15.09 -1.48 -13.18
CA GLY A 307 -14.02 -2.11 -12.40
C GLY A 307 -12.80 -1.21 -12.21
N ILE A 308 -11.66 -1.83 -11.87
CA ILE A 308 -10.43 -1.14 -11.48
C ILE A 308 -9.81 -0.29 -12.60
N MET A 309 -9.95 -0.74 -13.86
CA MET A 309 -9.52 0.01 -15.05
C MET A 309 -10.57 1.05 -15.52
N ALA A 310 -11.58 1.30 -14.69
CA ALA A 310 -12.58 2.37 -14.81
C ALA A 310 -12.62 3.16 -13.48
N ARG A 311 -13.73 3.84 -13.16
CA ARG A 311 -13.89 4.54 -11.85
C ARG A 311 -14.09 3.61 -10.65
N GLY A 312 -14.14 2.29 -10.83
CA GLY A 312 -14.29 1.34 -9.73
C GLY A 312 -13.12 1.32 -8.74
N PHE A 313 -11.98 1.92 -9.10
CA PHE A 313 -10.84 2.07 -8.19
C PHE A 313 -11.15 2.90 -6.94
N GLU A 314 -12.15 3.77 -7.01
CA GLU A 314 -12.55 4.63 -5.90
C GLU A 314 -13.09 3.81 -4.72
N ASP A 315 -13.67 2.65 -4.97
CA ASP A 315 -14.35 1.82 -3.97
C ASP A 315 -13.46 0.74 -3.35
N LEU A 316 -12.13 0.78 -3.61
CA LEU A 316 -11.22 -0.29 -3.17
C LEU A 316 -11.21 -0.51 -1.64
N HIS A 317 -11.48 0.50 -0.82
CA HIS A 317 -11.62 0.31 0.64
C HIS A 317 -12.80 -0.60 1.01
N ILE A 318 -13.88 -0.61 0.23
CA ILE A 318 -15.06 -1.46 0.47
C ILE A 318 -14.70 -2.93 0.33
N PHE A 319 -13.83 -3.26 -0.63
CA PHE A 319 -13.35 -4.62 -0.84
C PHE A 319 -12.77 -5.23 0.44
N PHE A 320 -11.97 -4.48 1.18
CA PHE A 320 -11.34 -4.96 2.42
C PHE A 320 -12.20 -4.81 3.67
N THR A 321 -13.21 -3.93 3.68
CA THR A 321 -13.97 -3.61 4.88
C THR A 321 -15.34 -4.30 4.95
N SER A 322 -15.89 -4.75 3.81
CA SER A 322 -17.15 -5.49 3.79
C SER A 322 -16.89 -7.02 3.83
N PRO A 323 -17.43 -7.77 4.81
CA PRO A 323 -17.29 -9.22 4.86
C PRO A 323 -18.11 -9.93 3.78
N LYS A 324 -19.26 -9.36 3.41
CA LYS A 324 -20.04 -9.78 2.25
C LYS A 324 -19.99 -8.69 1.19
N ILE A 325 -19.35 -8.98 0.07
CA ILE A 325 -19.50 -8.16 -1.12
C ILE A 325 -20.78 -8.64 -1.78
N VAL A 326 -21.90 -7.99 -1.48
CA VAL A 326 -23.12 -8.20 -2.27
C VAL A 326 -22.88 -7.47 -3.57
N ALA A 327 -22.85 -8.21 -4.68
CA ALA A 327 -22.94 -7.64 -6.01
C ALA A 327 -24.37 -7.14 -6.23
N ASP A 328 -24.80 -6.17 -5.44
CA ASP A 328 -25.87 -5.31 -5.88
C ASP A 328 -25.26 -4.54 -7.04
N ASN A 329 -25.69 -4.87 -8.26
CA ASN A 329 -25.56 -3.99 -9.40
C ASN A 329 -26.33 -2.71 -9.06
N SER A 330 -25.78 -1.87 -8.19
CA SER A 330 -26.19 -0.49 -8.08
C SER A 330 -25.78 0.14 -9.40
N THR A 331 -26.75 0.19 -10.30
CA THR A 331 -26.76 1.18 -11.36
C THR A 331 -26.55 2.52 -10.66
N GLU A 332 -25.31 3.01 -10.74
CA GLU A 332 -24.84 4.28 -10.20
C GLU A 332 -24.64 4.33 -8.68
N SER A 333 -23.39 4.52 -8.26
CA SER A 333 -23.10 5.19 -6.98
C SER A 333 -23.92 6.49 -6.95
N PRO A 334 -24.59 6.85 -5.83
CA PRO A 334 -25.39 8.09 -5.75
C PRO A 334 -24.57 9.38 -5.99
N TYR A 335 -23.24 9.28 -6.06
CA TYR A 335 -22.32 10.35 -6.44
C TYR A 335 -22.06 10.45 -7.95
N HIS A 336 -22.49 9.47 -8.74
CA HIS A 336 -22.34 9.45 -10.20
C HIS A 336 -23.55 10.09 -10.89
N LYS A 337 -23.65 11.43 -10.85
CA LYS A 337 -24.34 12.13 -11.94
C LYS A 337 -23.37 12.24 -13.10
N SER A 338 -23.64 11.44 -14.14
CA SER A 338 -23.06 11.51 -15.48
C SER A 338 -22.52 12.90 -15.82
N THR A 339 -21.21 13.03 -15.84
CA THR A 339 -20.53 13.75 -16.91
C THR A 339 -19.49 12.80 -17.44
N MET A 340 -19.86 12.00 -18.45
CA MET A 340 -18.88 11.49 -19.41
C MET A 340 -18.25 12.70 -20.10
N LYS A 341 -17.31 13.35 -19.43
CA LYS A 341 -16.13 13.84 -20.10
C LYS A 341 -15.14 12.71 -19.95
N GLN A 342 -14.64 12.21 -21.07
CA GLN A 342 -13.39 11.47 -21.11
C GLN A 342 -12.47 12.12 -20.06
N SER A 343 -12.08 11.34 -19.03
CA SER A 343 -10.74 11.53 -18.49
C SER A 343 -9.85 11.68 -19.71
N THR A 344 -9.24 12.84 -19.87
CA THR A 344 -8.30 13.09 -20.96
C THR A 344 -7.20 12.06 -20.81
N SER A 345 -7.38 10.92 -21.49
CA SER A 345 -6.38 9.93 -21.84
C SER A 345 -5.15 9.92 -20.92
N SER A 346 -5.17 9.20 -19.80
CA SER A 346 -3.91 8.76 -19.15
C SER A 346 -3.11 7.82 -20.07
N SER A 347 -3.79 7.17 -21.02
CA SER A 347 -3.21 6.37 -22.10
C SER A 347 -2.77 7.24 -23.30
N LEU A 348 -1.79 8.13 -23.13
CA LEU A 348 -1.27 8.94 -24.26
C LEU A 348 -0.34 8.19 -25.23
N ILE A 349 -0.09 6.89 -25.03
CA ILE A 349 0.66 6.08 -26.00
C ILE A 349 -0.29 5.72 -27.16
N LYS A 350 -0.52 6.69 -28.07
CA LYS A 350 -1.31 6.50 -29.31
C LYS A 350 -0.64 5.57 -30.33
N ASP A 351 0.69 5.46 -30.25
CA ASP A 351 1.49 4.47 -30.96
C ASP A 351 2.17 3.61 -29.92
N SER A 352 2.01 2.29 -29.97
CA SER A 352 2.64 1.35 -29.03
C SER A 352 4.17 1.51 -29.04
N VAL A 353 4.69 2.44 -28.22
CA VAL A 353 6.11 2.47 -27.89
C VAL A 353 6.31 1.30 -26.94
N THR A 354 6.57 0.14 -27.51
CA THR A 354 7.11 -0.98 -26.74
C THR A 354 8.43 -0.49 -26.17
N PHE A 355 8.48 -0.37 -24.85
CA PHE A 355 9.65 0.06 -24.12
C PHE A 355 10.72 -1.04 -24.19
N THR A 356 11.45 -1.13 -25.30
CA THR A 356 12.57 -2.06 -25.42
C THR A 356 13.81 -1.41 -24.82
N MET A 357 14.37 -2.04 -23.79
CA MET A 357 15.63 -1.64 -23.14
C MET A 357 16.84 -1.95 -24.04
N ASP A 358 16.82 -1.50 -25.28
CA ASP A 358 17.89 -1.69 -26.26
C ASP A 358 19.02 -0.65 -26.09
N PHE A 359 18.80 0.37 -25.25
CA PHE A 359 19.74 1.47 -25.01
C PHE A 359 20.32 1.51 -23.59
N VAL A 360 20.63 0.37 -22.97
CA VAL A 360 21.46 0.41 -21.73
C VAL A 360 22.92 0.68 -22.15
N PRO A 361 23.50 1.84 -21.86
CA PRO A 361 24.92 2.07 -22.06
C PRO A 361 25.67 1.19 -21.05
N ARG A 362 26.67 0.43 -21.51
CA ARG A 362 27.54 -0.36 -20.63
C ARG A 362 28.35 0.62 -19.77
N PHE A 363 28.00 0.76 -18.49
CA PHE A 363 28.90 1.38 -17.53
C PHE A 363 29.94 0.34 -17.04
N PRO A 364 31.23 0.69 -16.98
CA PRO A 364 32.28 -0.23 -16.53
C PRO A 364 32.13 -0.57 -15.04
N GLU A 365 32.37 -1.84 -14.70
CA GLU A 365 32.02 -2.53 -13.44
C GLU A 365 32.58 -1.97 -12.11
N ASN A 366 33.24 -0.80 -12.07
CA ASN A 366 33.98 -0.34 -10.89
C ASN A 366 33.53 1.03 -10.35
N SER A 367 32.25 1.19 -10.04
CA SER A 367 31.74 2.36 -9.30
C SER A 367 30.66 1.95 -8.30
N ILE A 368 31.05 1.13 -7.34
CA ILE A 368 30.18 0.71 -6.24
C ILE A 368 30.35 1.70 -5.08
N MET A 369 29.37 2.58 -4.86
CA MET A 369 29.16 3.22 -3.56
C MET A 369 27.99 2.52 -2.87
N THR A 370 28.31 1.55 -2.01
CA THR A 370 27.34 0.88 -1.15
C THR A 370 27.20 1.67 0.15
N VAL A 371 26.04 2.27 0.41
CA VAL A 371 25.71 2.77 1.75
C VAL A 371 25.19 1.58 2.56
N GLN A 372 25.87 1.23 3.66
CA GLN A 372 25.43 0.14 4.53
C GLN A 372 24.13 0.50 5.27
N PRO A 373 23.22 -0.47 5.49
CA PRO A 373 22.04 -0.25 6.32
C PRO A 373 22.42 0.01 7.79
N PRO A 374 21.61 0.79 8.54
CA PRO A 374 21.90 1.12 9.94
C PRO A 374 21.96 -0.13 10.82
N LYS A 375 22.97 -0.19 11.69
CA LYS A 375 23.16 -1.24 12.70
C LYS A 375 22.48 -0.84 14.02
N GLU A 376 21.16 -0.91 14.10
CA GLU A 376 20.48 -0.96 15.40
C GLU A 376 19.27 -1.91 15.36
N PRO A 377 19.11 -2.82 16.34
CA PRO A 377 17.99 -3.76 16.37
C PRO A 377 16.69 -3.03 16.74
N LEU A 378 15.59 -3.41 16.06
CA LEU A 378 14.22 -2.98 16.36
C LEU A 378 13.84 -3.43 17.78
N ALA A 379 13.62 -2.48 18.68
CA ALA A 379 13.10 -2.75 20.01
C ALA A 379 11.65 -3.31 19.93
N SER A 380 11.45 -4.51 20.47
CA SER A 380 10.14 -5.11 20.71
C SER A 380 9.50 -4.51 21.97
N CYS A 381 8.26 -4.03 21.88
CA CYS A 381 7.46 -3.68 23.05
C CYS A 381 7.22 -4.91 23.95
N GLY A 382 7.60 -4.81 25.22
CA GLY A 382 7.20 -5.74 26.27
C GLY A 382 6.95 -4.97 27.58
N ILE A 383 5.68 -4.88 27.98
CA ILE A 383 5.28 -4.43 29.31
C ILE A 383 5.15 -5.68 30.19
N TYR A 384 6.00 -5.81 31.22
CA TYR A 384 5.68 -6.51 32.47
C TYR A 384 6.34 -5.76 33.63
N SER A 385 5.57 -5.55 34.71
CA SER A 385 5.97 -4.79 35.89
C SER A 385 6.57 -5.66 36.98
N THR A 386 7.52 -5.04 37.71
CA THR A 386 7.87 -5.13 39.15
C THR A 386 8.24 -6.49 39.78
N SER A 387 9.44 -6.58 40.40
CA SER A 387 9.62 -6.51 41.87
C SER A 387 11.05 -6.84 42.39
N TYR A 388 11.52 -6.01 43.37
CA TYR A 388 12.46 -6.26 44.49
C TYR A 388 13.98 -6.50 44.22
N LYS A 389 14.90 -5.57 44.59
CA LYS A 389 15.53 -5.18 45.90
C LYS A 389 16.74 -6.06 46.30
N TYR A 390 17.94 -5.50 46.46
CA TYR A 390 18.49 -4.92 47.72
C TYR A 390 19.98 -4.51 47.62
N ASN A 391 20.37 -3.58 48.49
CA ASN A 391 21.62 -2.83 48.67
C ASN A 391 22.93 -3.63 48.86
N SER A 392 24.06 -2.95 48.57
CA SER A 392 25.08 -2.46 49.54
C SER A 392 26.53 -2.68 49.07
N ASN A 393 27.29 -1.62 48.77
CA ASN A 393 28.20 -1.00 49.75
C ASN A 393 29.02 0.16 49.14
N PRO A 394 29.37 1.19 49.94
CA PRO A 394 30.23 2.31 49.56
C PRO A 394 31.67 2.15 50.09
N SER A 395 32.66 2.65 49.35
CA SER A 395 33.97 3.00 49.93
C SER A 395 34.73 4.01 49.06
N ALA A 396 34.63 5.26 49.51
CA ALA A 396 35.62 6.34 49.65
C ALA A 396 37.06 6.26 49.04
N PRO A 397 37.72 7.44 48.89
CA PRO A 397 38.69 7.78 47.84
C PRO A 397 40.16 7.67 48.28
N LYS A 398 41.11 7.82 47.33
CA LYS A 398 42.50 8.27 47.59
C LYS A 398 43.20 8.83 46.33
N THR A 399 43.35 10.16 46.34
CA THR A 399 44.54 11.00 46.05
C THR A 399 45.66 10.60 45.06
N THR A 400 46.06 11.63 44.29
CA THR A 400 47.40 12.01 43.75
C THR A 400 48.01 11.10 42.68
N GLN A 401 48.49 11.59 41.53
CA GLN A 401 49.29 12.80 41.24
C GLN A 401 48.76 13.62 40.06
#